data_AF-D8J7Y9-F1
#
_entry.id   AF-D8J7Y9-F1
#
_cell.length_a   1.000
_cell.length_b   1.000
_cell.length_c   1.000
_cell.angle_alpha   90.00
_cell.angle_beta   90.00
_cell.angle_gamma   90.00
#
_symmetry.space_group_name_H-M   'P 1'
#
loop_
_entity.id
_entity.type
_entity.pdbx_description
1 polymer ?
#
loop_
_entity_poly.entity_id
_entity_poly.type
_entity_poly.pdbx_seq_one_letter_code
_entity_poly.pdbx_strand_id
1 'polypeptide(L)'
;MIKRLLATLAVVELLVPERVIVFGERLSLENPGECSLRSWVPLVARLEGLVVLAALVRPGALSGLVRSVLGWYGLLAVLSPEGYLEYWTDLVYEDAERLDWKPWVVPMTRAIGACYVVIALFGWGSKDGRRND
;
A
#
# COMPACT_ATOMS: atom_id res chain seq x y z
N MET A 1 20.63 0.81 0.15
CA MET A 1 20.05 -0.56 0.28
C MET A 1 18.53 -0.54 0.15
N ILE A 2 17.82 0.35 0.84
CA ILE A 2 16.35 0.50 0.76
C ILE A 2 15.82 0.69 -0.68
N LYS A 3 16.45 1.54 -1.51
CA LYS A 3 16.04 1.73 -2.91
C LYS A 3 16.10 0.44 -3.74
N ARG A 4 17.09 -0.42 -3.49
CA ARG A 4 17.21 -1.71 -4.17
C ARG A 4 16.12 -2.66 -3.71
N LEU A 5 15.85 -2.70 -2.40
CA LEU A 5 14.76 -3.51 -1.84
C LEU A 5 13.40 -3.10 -2.44
N LEU A 6 13.09 -1.80 -2.46
CA LEU A 6 11.87 -1.27 -3.06
C LEU A 6 11.79 -1.58 -4.56
N ALA A 7 12.90 -1.43 -5.29
CA ALA A 7 12.95 -1.79 -6.70
C ALA A 7 12.67 -3.29 -6.92
N THR A 8 13.28 -4.16 -6.11
CA THR A 8 13.04 -5.60 -6.19
C THR A 8 11.58 -5.93 -5.90
N LEU A 9 11.00 -5.38 -4.83
CA LEU A 9 9.60 -5.60 -4.49
C LEU A 9 8.66 -5.14 -5.61
N ALA A 10 8.90 -3.93 -6.15
CA ALA A 10 8.10 -3.39 -7.23
C ALA A 10 8.20 -4.19 -8.54
N VAL A 11 9.39 -4.74 -8.86
CA VAL A 11 9.57 -5.66 -9.99
C VAL A 11 8.81 -6.97 -9.76
N VAL A 12 8.89 -7.54 -8.56
CA VAL A 12 8.18 -8.78 -8.22
C VAL A 12 6.68 -8.59 -8.33
N GLU A 13 6.14 -7.50 -7.76
CA GLU A 13 4.72 -7.16 -7.84
C GLU A 13 4.26 -6.91 -9.28
N LEU A 14 5.08 -6.24 -10.10
CA LEU A 14 4.80 -6.01 -11.51
C LEU A 14 4.76 -7.31 -12.33
N LEU A 15 5.67 -8.25 -12.06
CA LEU A 15 5.80 -9.47 -12.87
C LEU A 15 4.88 -10.60 -12.40
N VAL A 16 4.71 -10.76 -11.09
CA VAL A 16 3.97 -11.87 -10.48
C VAL A 16 3.01 -11.36 -9.38
N PRO A 17 2.07 -10.46 -9.70
CA PRO A 17 1.16 -9.85 -8.73
C PRO A 17 0.35 -10.89 -7.96
N GLU A 18 -0.13 -11.92 -8.65
CA GLU A 18 -0.92 -13.01 -8.06
C GLU A 18 -0.19 -13.72 -6.91
N ARG A 19 1.13 -13.93 -7.05
CA ARG A 19 1.94 -14.57 -6.00
C ARG A 19 2.09 -13.69 -4.77
N VAL A 20 2.22 -12.38 -4.99
CA VAL A 20 2.30 -11.38 -3.91
C VAL A 20 0.97 -11.29 -3.18
N ILE A 21 -0.15 -11.25 -3.92
CA ILE A 21 -1.49 -11.19 -3.34
C ILE A 21 -1.78 -12.45 -2.52
N VAL A 22 -1.57 -13.64 -3.09
CA VAL A 22 -1.79 -14.92 -2.36
C VAL A 22 -0.90 -15.01 -1.11
N PHE A 23 0.32 -14.48 -1.16
CA PHE A 23 1.18 -14.43 0.02
C PHE A 23 0.60 -13.47 1.08
N GLY A 24 0.13 -12.30 0.67
CA GLY A 24 -0.56 -11.34 1.54
C GLY A 24 -1.78 -11.96 2.21
N GLU A 25 -2.67 -12.58 1.42
CA GLU A 25 -3.86 -13.28 1.91
C GLU A 25 -3.53 -14.35 2.95
N ARG A 26 -2.54 -15.20 2.69
CA ARG A 26 -2.11 -16.24 3.66
C ARG A 26 -1.61 -15.66 4.96
N LEU A 27 -1.00 -14.48 4.90
CA LEU A 27 -0.51 -13.80 6.09
C LEU A 27 -1.69 -13.21 6.86
N SER A 28 -2.58 -12.48 6.19
CA SER A 28 -3.58 -11.63 6.84
C SER A 28 -4.96 -12.27 7.07
N LEU A 29 -5.35 -13.27 6.28
CA LEU A 29 -6.68 -13.88 6.36
C LEU A 29 -6.67 -15.13 7.24
N GLU A 30 -7.79 -15.40 7.88
CA GLU A 30 -8.05 -16.67 8.56
C GLU A 30 -8.39 -17.78 7.58
N ASN A 31 -9.07 -17.45 6.48
CA ASN A 31 -9.52 -18.36 5.43
C ASN A 31 -8.92 -18.04 4.04
N PRO A 32 -7.59 -18.13 3.86
CA PRO A 32 -6.95 -17.78 2.60
C PRO A 32 -7.36 -18.72 1.46
N GLY A 33 -7.70 -18.15 0.30
CA GLY A 33 -8.08 -18.90 -0.90
C GLY A 33 -9.55 -19.32 -0.96
N GLU A 34 -10.37 -18.95 0.03
CA GLU A 34 -11.83 -19.17 -0.01
C GLU A 34 -12.61 -18.02 -0.67
N CYS A 35 -11.95 -16.87 -0.88
CA CYS A 35 -12.53 -15.66 -1.46
C CYS A 35 -11.95 -15.40 -2.85
N SER A 36 -12.80 -14.94 -3.77
CA SER A 36 -12.40 -14.62 -5.14
C SER A 36 -12.01 -13.13 -5.24
N LEU A 37 -10.84 -12.85 -5.81
CA LEU A 37 -10.43 -11.49 -6.16
C LEU A 37 -11.13 -11.04 -7.43
N ARG A 38 -11.50 -9.75 -7.50
CA ARG A 38 -12.00 -9.17 -8.75
C ARG A 38 -10.92 -9.21 -9.84
N SER A 39 -11.34 -9.40 -11.08
CA SER A 39 -10.43 -9.56 -12.24
C SER A 39 -9.48 -8.39 -12.49
N TRP A 40 -9.81 -7.18 -12.01
CA TRP A 40 -8.99 -5.97 -12.17
C TRP A 40 -7.91 -5.81 -11.09
N VAL A 41 -7.98 -6.55 -9.98
CA VAL A 41 -7.04 -6.40 -8.86
C VAL A 41 -5.60 -6.69 -9.27
N PRO A 42 -5.29 -7.79 -10.01
CA PRO A 42 -3.94 -8.04 -10.47
C PRO A 42 -3.43 -6.95 -11.43
N LEU A 43 -4.33 -6.31 -12.20
CA LEU A 43 -3.97 -5.20 -13.08
C LEU A 43 -3.54 -3.97 -12.26
N VAL A 44 -4.29 -3.63 -11.20
CA VAL A 44 -3.95 -2.51 -10.32
C VAL A 44 -2.64 -2.77 -9.59
N ALA A 45 -2.41 -3.98 -9.06
CA ALA A 45 -1.13 -4.33 -8.43
C ALA A 45 0.07 -4.15 -9.40
N ARG A 46 -0.09 -4.50 -10.69
CA ARG A 46 0.95 -4.22 -11.70
C ARG A 46 1.19 -2.72 -11.88
N LEU A 47 0.13 -1.93 -11.91
CA LEU A 47 0.25 -0.47 -12.03
C LEU A 47 0.94 0.13 -10.80
N GLU A 48 0.68 -0.38 -9.60
CA GLU A 48 1.39 0.03 -8.38
C GLU A 48 2.88 -0.23 -8.48
N GLY A 49 3.29 -1.46 -8.84
CA GLY A 49 4.70 -1.78 -9.07
C GLY A 49 5.34 -0.87 -10.12
N LEU A 50 4.64 -0.57 -11.22
CA LEU A 50 5.14 0.35 -12.25
C LEU A 50 5.32 1.78 -11.74
N VAL A 51 4.36 2.30 -10.96
CA VAL A 51 4.42 3.63 -10.36
C VAL A 51 5.57 3.74 -9.38
N VAL A 52 5.79 2.70 -8.55
CA VAL A 52 6.93 2.65 -7.62
C VAL A 52 8.25 2.65 -8.38
N LEU A 53 8.39 1.86 -9.44
CA LEU A 53 9.59 1.86 -10.28
C LEU A 53 9.83 3.23 -10.94
N ALA A 54 8.79 3.86 -11.48
CA ALA A 54 8.88 5.20 -12.05
C ALA A 54 9.33 6.25 -11.01
N ALA A 55 8.78 6.18 -9.79
CA ALA A 55 9.18 7.04 -8.67
C ALA A 55 10.65 6.85 -8.28
N LEU A 56 11.18 5.62 -8.38
CA LEU A 56 12.59 5.31 -8.11
C LEU A 56 13.53 5.83 -9.20
N VAL A 57 13.10 5.82 -10.46
CA VAL A 57 13.88 6.34 -11.61
C VAL A 57 13.96 7.87 -11.58
N ARG A 58 12.88 8.56 -11.18
CA ARG A 58 12.85 10.03 -11.09
C ARG A 58 12.48 10.50 -9.68
N PRO A 59 13.42 10.45 -8.72
CA PRO A 59 13.17 10.88 -7.35
C PRO A 59 12.68 12.32 -7.32
N GLY A 60 11.51 12.56 -6.73
CA GLY A 60 10.90 13.89 -6.61
C GLY A 60 9.74 14.17 -7.56
N ALA A 61 9.59 13.42 -8.66
CA ALA A 61 8.47 13.63 -9.59
C ALA A 61 7.10 13.35 -8.95
N LEU A 62 7.07 12.41 -8.01
CA LEU A 62 5.84 11.96 -7.33
C LEU A 62 5.84 12.23 -5.83
N SER A 63 6.87 12.91 -5.28
CA SER A 63 7.05 13.02 -3.83
C SER A 63 5.90 13.74 -3.14
N GLY A 64 5.41 14.85 -3.70
CA GLY A 64 4.27 15.60 -3.15
C GLY A 64 2.96 14.81 -3.21
N LEU A 65 2.65 14.25 -4.38
CA LEU A 65 1.44 13.44 -4.59
C LEU A 65 1.43 12.21 -3.68
N VAL A 66 2.52 11.44 -3.65
CA VAL A 66 2.66 10.25 -2.80
C VAL A 66 2.51 10.61 -1.33
N ARG A 67 3.09 11.73 -0.89
CA ARG A 67 2.98 12.20 0.50
C ARG A 67 1.54 12.55 0.86
N SER A 68 0.80 13.25 0.00
CA SER A 68 -0.62 13.57 0.21
C SER A 68 -1.49 12.31 0.22
N VAL A 69 -1.27 11.40 -0.72
CA VAL A 69 -2.02 10.14 -0.82
C VAL A 69 -1.78 9.25 0.39
N LEU A 70 -0.52 9.06 0.80
CA LEU A 70 -0.17 8.32 2.02
C LEU A 70 -0.77 8.96 3.26
N GLY A 71 -0.74 10.29 3.38
CA GLY A 71 -1.35 10.99 4.50
C GLY A 71 -2.85 10.77 4.58
N TRP A 72 -3.54 10.83 3.45
CA TRP A 72 -4.97 10.60 3.36
C TRP A 72 -5.34 9.17 3.75
N TYR A 73 -4.73 8.15 3.11
CA TYR A 73 -4.99 6.75 3.45
C TYR A 73 -4.56 6.40 4.87
N GLY A 74 -3.43 6.96 5.32
CA GLY A 74 -2.94 6.78 6.68
C GLY A 74 -3.90 7.32 7.72
N LEU A 75 -4.50 8.48 7.47
CA LEU A 75 -5.50 9.07 8.36
C LEU A 75 -6.75 8.20 8.44
N LEU A 76 -7.24 7.71 7.30
CA LEU A 76 -8.39 6.79 7.27
C LEU A 76 -8.10 5.51 8.06
N ALA A 77 -6.94 4.90 7.84
CA ALA A 77 -6.51 3.69 8.54
C ALA A 77 -6.31 3.89 10.06
N VAL A 78 -5.94 5.10 10.50
CA VAL A 78 -5.79 5.42 11.93
C VAL A 78 -7.12 5.66 12.62
N LEU A 79 -8.03 6.39 11.96
CA LEU A 79 -9.30 6.81 12.54
C LEU A 79 -10.34 5.68 12.51
N SER A 80 -10.37 4.91 11.43
CA SER A 80 -11.31 3.81 11.24
C SER A 80 -10.60 2.62 10.56
N PRO A 81 -9.73 1.88 11.29
CA PRO A 81 -9.03 0.73 10.71
C PRO A 81 -9.99 -0.36 10.24
N GLU A 82 -11.10 -0.57 10.95
CA GLU A 82 -12.13 -1.54 10.58
C GLU A 82 -12.87 -1.12 9.31
N GLY A 83 -13.41 0.10 9.26
CA GLY A 83 -14.10 0.60 8.06
C GLY A 83 -13.17 0.77 6.85
N TYR A 84 -11.88 1.05 7.09
CA TYR A 84 -10.86 1.02 6.04
C TYR A 84 -10.72 -0.38 5.45
N LEU A 85 -10.56 -1.40 6.30
CA LEU A 85 -10.44 -2.79 5.85
C LEU A 85 -11.71 -3.27 5.15
N GLU A 86 -12.89 -3.00 5.72
CA GLU A 86 -14.18 -3.35 5.13
C GLU A 86 -14.34 -2.75 3.73
N TYR A 87 -14.11 -1.44 3.57
CA TYR A 87 -14.17 -0.76 2.28
C TYR A 87 -13.25 -1.39 1.23
N TRP A 88 -11.98 -1.65 1.60
CA TRP A 88 -11.03 -2.27 0.68
C TRP A 88 -11.38 -3.73 0.39
N THR A 89 -11.96 -4.45 1.35
CA THR A 89 -12.40 -5.83 1.16
C THR A 89 -13.53 -5.89 0.14
N ASP A 90 -14.58 -5.08 0.31
CA ASP A 90 -15.71 -4.99 -0.62
C ASP A 90 -15.29 -4.55 -2.02
N LEU A 91 -14.31 -3.65 -2.08
CA LEU A 91 -13.77 -3.16 -3.33
C LEU A 91 -13.00 -4.26 -4.05
N VAL A 92 -12.13 -5.00 -3.37
CA VAL A 92 -11.13 -5.90 -3.98
C VAL A 92 -11.68 -7.32 -4.20
N TYR A 93 -12.57 -7.79 -3.32
CA TYR A 93 -13.10 -9.16 -3.37
C TYR A 93 -14.52 -9.20 -3.95
N GLU A 94 -14.85 -10.30 -4.61
CA GLU A 94 -16.21 -10.61 -5.05
C GLU A 94 -17.05 -11.16 -3.89
N ASP A 95 -16.43 -11.93 -2.99
CA ASP A 95 -17.06 -12.63 -1.87
C ASP A 95 -16.69 -12.00 -0.51
N ALA A 96 -16.71 -10.67 -0.41
CA ALA A 96 -16.20 -9.93 0.75
C ALA A 96 -16.83 -10.33 2.10
N GLU A 97 -18.12 -10.69 2.11
CA GLU A 97 -18.84 -11.10 3.32
C GLU A 97 -18.31 -12.41 3.94
N ARG A 98 -17.56 -13.21 3.17
CA ARG A 98 -16.99 -14.48 3.64
C ARG A 98 -15.57 -14.32 4.17
N LEU A 99 -15.00 -13.12 4.12
CA LEU A 99 -13.60 -12.88 4.39
C LEU A 99 -13.39 -12.56 5.88
N ASP A 100 -12.58 -13.40 6.54
CA ASP A 100 -12.22 -13.20 7.94
C ASP A 100 -10.77 -12.75 8.08
N TRP A 101 -10.57 -11.55 8.61
CA TRP A 101 -9.25 -11.01 8.92
C TRP A 101 -8.73 -11.59 10.23
N LYS A 102 -7.43 -11.89 10.28
CA LYS A 102 -6.79 -12.27 11.56
C LYS A 102 -6.89 -11.10 12.57
N PRO A 103 -7.02 -11.38 13.88
CA PRO A 103 -7.20 -10.35 14.92
C PRO A 103 -6.10 -9.29 14.98
N TRP A 104 -4.90 -9.59 14.49
CA TRP A 104 -3.78 -8.66 14.48
C TRP A 104 -3.79 -7.69 13.29
N VAL A 105 -4.63 -7.92 12.27
CA VAL A 105 -4.66 -7.08 11.06
C VAL A 105 -5.18 -5.69 11.38
N VAL A 106 -6.26 -5.57 12.16
CA VAL A 106 -6.81 -4.28 12.59
C VAL A 106 -5.76 -3.41 13.31
N PRO A 107 -5.06 -3.88 14.37
CA PRO A 107 -4.02 -3.08 15.02
C PRO A 107 -2.82 -2.83 14.10
N MET A 108 -2.47 -3.74 13.19
CA MET A 108 -1.41 -3.53 12.21
C MET A 108 -1.77 -2.41 11.21
N THR A 109 -2.99 -2.43 10.65
CA THR A 109 -3.51 -1.39 9.75
C THR A 109 -3.45 -0.02 10.42
N ARG A 110 -3.84 0.06 11.68
CA ARG A 110 -3.75 1.30 12.46
C ARG A 110 -2.31 1.77 12.65
N ALA A 111 -1.39 0.85 12.95
CA ALA A 111 0.03 1.16 13.11
C ALA A 111 0.67 1.64 11.80
N ILE A 112 0.41 0.95 10.68
CA ILE A 112 0.87 1.35 9.35
C ILE A 112 0.27 2.71 8.97
N GLY A 113 -1.01 2.93 9.23
CA GLY A 113 -1.65 4.22 9.00
C GLY A 113 -0.97 5.35 9.76
N ALA A 114 -0.61 5.12 11.02
CA ALA A 114 0.13 6.10 11.82
C ALA A 114 1.51 6.39 11.22
N CYS A 115 2.22 5.36 10.74
CA CYS A 115 3.48 5.54 10.01
C CYS A 115 3.28 6.39 8.74
N TYR A 116 2.21 6.15 7.97
CA TYR A 116 1.90 6.93 6.78
C TYR A 116 1.60 8.39 7.10
N VAL A 117 0.84 8.67 8.17
CA VAL A 117 0.60 10.05 8.64
C VAL A 117 1.90 10.72 9.07
N VAL A 118 2.77 10.03 9.81
CA VAL A 118 4.08 10.56 10.21
C VAL A 118 4.94 10.85 8.98
N ILE A 119 4.99 9.95 7.99
CA ILE A 119 5.68 10.20 6.72
C ILE A 119 5.01 11.36 5.95
N ALA A 120 3.69 11.49 6.00
CA ALA A 120 2.97 12.56 5.33
C ALA A 120 3.18 13.95 5.96
N LEU A 121 3.51 14.00 7.25
CA LEU A 121 3.77 15.25 7.97
C LEU A 121 5.26 15.61 7.97
N PHE A 122 6.12 14.61 8.20
CA PHE A 122 7.55 14.77 8.45
C PHE A 122 8.45 14.21 7.33
N GLY A 123 7.87 13.54 6.34
CA GLY A 123 8.59 12.82 5.28
C GLY A 123 9.43 13.75 4.41
N TRP A 124 10.68 13.29 4.21
CA TRP A 124 11.84 13.96 3.63
C TRP A 124 11.72 15.49 3.60
N GLY A 125 12.26 16.13 4.64
CA GLY A 125 12.67 17.52 4.52
C GLY A 125 13.46 17.67 3.22
N SER A 126 12.86 18.35 2.24
CA SER A 126 13.62 18.86 1.11
C SER A 126 14.71 19.70 1.74
N LYS A 127 15.94 19.22 1.65
CA LYS A 127 17.09 20.08 1.77
C LYS A 127 17.12 20.92 0.49
N ASP A 128 16.12 21.77 0.28
CA ASP A 128 16.23 22.93 -0.60
C ASP A 128 16.98 24.01 0.15
N GLY A 129 18.23 23.67 0.45
CA GLY A 129 19.30 24.64 0.51
C GLY A 129 19.88 24.78 -0.89
N ARG A 130 19.21 25.54 -1.76
CA ARG A 130 19.91 26.38 -2.73
C ARG A 130 19.30 27.77 -2.74
N ARG A 131 19.88 28.58 -1.86
CA ARG A 131 20.20 29.99 -2.11
C ARG A 131 20.86 30.13 -3.49
N ASN A 132 20.41 31.14 -4.23
CA ASN A 132 20.95 31.85 -5.41
C ASN A 132 19.69 32.30 -6.19
N ASP A 133 19.24 33.55 -6.13
CA ASP A 133 19.98 34.83 -6.07
C ASP A 133 19.29 35.87 -5.19
#